data_AF-A0A182UYA5-F1
#
_entry.id   AF-A0A182UYA5-F1
#
_cell.length_a   1.000
_cell.length_b   1.000
_cell.length_c   1.000
_cell.angle_alpha   90.00
_cell.angle_beta   90.00
_cell.angle_gamma   90.00
#
_symmetry.space_group_name_H-M   'P 1'
#
loop_
_entity.id
_entity.type
_entity.pdbx_description
1 polymer ?
#
loop_
_entity_poly.entity_id
_entity_poly.type
_entity_poly.pdbx_seq_one_letter_code
_entity_poly.pdbx_strand_id
1 'polypeptide(L)'
;MSVLNGSIVIPNWIDDIPQLSLDLFYSRLGNQQFNHYPMKFPLAGICSFIDHMHRNYGQYIAPLKNFPALGECPFSPRSIDIVDFAFPEKPVPMVMPPGLWKVVITKRMKEVEMLKFYYLIKILDY
;
A
#
# COMPACT_ATOMS: atom_id res chain seq x y z
N MET A 1 -17.18 11.88 -1.93
CA MET A 1 -15.75 11.97 -2.25
C MET A 1 -15.00 12.12 -0.94
N SER A 2 -14.12 11.18 -0.60
CA SER A 2 -13.34 11.18 0.64
C SER A 2 -11.86 11.23 0.28
N VAL A 3 -11.08 11.99 1.03
CA VAL A 3 -9.62 12.12 0.83
C VAL A 3 -8.88 11.70 2.09
N LEU A 4 -7.70 11.11 1.90
CA LEU A 4 -6.79 10.75 2.99
C LEU A 4 -5.70 11.81 3.12
N ASN A 5 -5.55 12.33 4.34
CA ASN A 5 -4.45 13.19 4.75
C ASN A 5 -3.65 12.51 5.86
N GLY A 6 -2.32 12.56 5.80
CA GLY A 6 -1.47 11.93 6.81
C GLY A 6 0.01 12.12 6.52
N SER A 7 0.86 11.56 7.39
CA SER A 7 2.31 11.57 7.20
C SER A 7 2.92 10.25 7.64
N ILE A 8 4.02 9.87 6.97
CA ILE A 8 4.82 8.69 7.27
C ILE A 8 6.25 9.16 7.53
N VAL A 9 6.74 8.93 8.75
CA VAL A 9 8.10 9.30 9.15
C VAL A 9 9.00 8.08 9.05
N ILE A 10 10.06 8.20 8.25
CA ILE A 10 11.09 7.18 8.09
C ILE A 10 12.36 7.69 8.78
N PRO A 11 12.73 7.16 9.96
CA PRO A 11 13.82 7.71 10.77
C PRO A 11 15.22 7.22 10.34
N ASN A 12 15.30 6.13 9.59
CA ASN A 12 16.56 5.47 9.21
C ASN A 12 16.65 5.30 7.69
N TRP A 13 17.87 5.12 7.19
CA TRP A 13 18.10 4.73 5.80
C TRP A 13 17.40 3.40 5.51
N ILE A 14 16.79 3.31 4.33
CA ILE A 14 16.15 2.09 3.85
C ILE A 14 16.82 1.64 2.56
N ASP A 15 17.23 0.37 2.57
CA ASP A 15 17.72 -0.38 1.43
C ASP A 15 16.67 -1.41 0.97
N ASP A 16 17.05 -2.29 0.03
CA ASP A 16 16.14 -3.30 -0.54
C ASP A 16 16.07 -4.60 0.29
N ILE A 17 16.81 -4.69 1.40
CA ILE A 17 16.82 -5.86 2.29
C ILE A 17 15.45 -6.10 2.96
N PRO A 18 14.79 -5.09 3.56
CA PRO A 18 13.45 -5.29 4.08
C PRO A 18 12.47 -5.58 2.95
N GLN A 19 11.69 -6.64 3.11
CA GLN A 19 10.67 -7.06 2.17
C GLN A 19 9.29 -6.57 2.61
N LEU A 20 8.47 -6.19 1.65
CA LEU A 20 7.07 -5.84 1.85
C LEU A 20 6.18 -6.89 1.18
N SER A 21 5.09 -7.25 1.86
CA SER A 21 4.01 -8.06 1.31
C SER A 21 2.69 -7.38 1.58
N LEU A 22 1.76 -7.53 0.63
CA LEU A 22 0.42 -6.97 0.71
C LEU A 22 -0.57 -8.09 0.40
N ASP A 23 -1.33 -8.49 1.42
CA ASP A 23 -2.41 -9.47 1.31
C ASP A 23 -3.75 -8.76 1.39
N LEU A 24 -4.64 -9.03 0.43
CA LEU A 24 -6.00 -8.51 0.42
C LEU A 24 -6.97 -9.62 0.78
N PHE A 25 -7.95 -9.27 1.61
CA PHE A 25 -9.07 -10.15 1.89
C PHE A 25 -10.39 -9.42 1.71
N TYR A 26 -11.36 -10.13 1.16
CA TYR A 26 -12.66 -9.59 0.80
C TYR A 26 -13.79 -10.32 1.54
N SER A 27 -14.72 -9.54 2.08
CA SER A 27 -15.99 -10.01 2.64
C SER A 27 -17.15 -9.27 1.96
N ARG A 28 -17.91 -10.01 1.14
CA ARG A 28 -19.08 -9.47 0.43
C ARG A 28 -20.19 -8.99 1.38
N LEU A 29 -20.42 -9.74 2.46
CA LEU A 29 -21.50 -9.48 3.41
C LEU A 29 -21.09 -8.55 4.55
N GLY A 30 -19.80 -8.15 4.62
CA GLY A 30 -19.29 -7.32 5.71
C GLY A 30 -19.27 -8.02 7.07
N ASN A 31 -19.27 -9.34 7.09
CA ASN A 31 -19.10 -10.14 8.31
C ASN A 31 -17.62 -10.48 8.54
N GLN A 32 -17.29 -11.15 9.65
CA GLN A 32 -15.90 -11.52 9.97
C GLN A 32 -15.33 -12.65 9.08
N GLN A 33 -16.05 -13.11 8.05
CA GLN A 33 -15.55 -14.12 7.12
C GLN A 33 -14.92 -13.44 5.91
N PHE A 34 -13.61 -13.55 5.83
CA PHE A 34 -12.79 -12.92 4.80
C PHE A 34 -12.18 -13.99 3.88
N ASN A 35 -12.42 -13.87 2.58
CA ASN A 35 -11.78 -14.71 1.57
C ASN A 35 -10.50 -14.02 1.08
N HIS A 36 -9.41 -14.78 0.96
CA HIS A 36 -8.18 -14.26 0.38
C HIS A 36 -8.44 -13.85 -1.08
N TYR A 37 -8.23 -12.57 -1.36
CA TYR A 37 -8.45 -11.99 -2.67
C TYR A 37 -7.14 -12.04 -3.47
N PRO A 38 -7.10 -12.72 -4.63
CA PRO A 38 -5.86 -12.96 -5.36
C PRO A 38 -5.42 -11.70 -6.14
N MET A 39 -5.00 -10.67 -5.43
CA MET A 39 -4.29 -9.54 -6.02
C MET A 39 -2.79 -9.78 -5.92
N LYS A 40 -2.11 -9.80 -7.07
CA LYS A 40 -0.69 -10.18 -7.16
C LYS A 40 0.20 -8.99 -6.84
N PHE A 41 0.39 -8.66 -5.56
CA PHE A 41 1.55 -7.86 -5.16
C PHE A 41 2.70 -8.80 -4.81
N PRO A 42 3.86 -8.68 -5.49
CA PRO A 42 4.99 -9.55 -5.21
C PRO A 42 5.51 -9.28 -3.80
N LEU A 43 5.93 -10.33 -3.10
CA LEU A 43 6.87 -10.19 -2.00
C LEU A 43 8.17 -9.64 -2.61
N ALA A 44 8.43 -8.36 -2.39
CA ALA A 44 9.55 -7.66 -2.98
C ALA A 44 10.25 -6.84 -1.91
N GLY A 45 11.54 -6.57 -2.11
CA GLY A 45 12.23 -5.55 -1.33
C GLY A 45 11.54 -4.19 -1.45
N ILE A 46 11.68 -3.33 -0.44
CA ILE A 46 10.99 -2.02 -0.41
C ILE A 46 11.32 -1.18 -1.66
N CYS A 47 12.56 -1.25 -2.16
CA CYS A 47 12.96 -0.50 -3.34
C CYS A 47 12.29 -1.04 -4.60
N SER A 48 12.34 -2.36 -4.77
CA SER A 48 11.67 -3.04 -5.87
C SER A 48 10.16 -2.78 -5.86
N PHE A 49 9.55 -2.69 -4.67
CA PHE A 49 8.15 -2.34 -4.49
C PHE A 49 7.86 -0.88 -4.91
N ILE A 50 8.70 0.08 -4.48
CA ILE A 50 8.57 1.50 -4.85
C ILE A 50 8.70 1.66 -6.37
N ASP A 51 9.68 1.02 -6.99
CA ASP A 51 9.86 1.08 -8.45
C ASP A 51 8.66 0.50 -9.20
N HIS A 52 8.09 -0.60 -8.69
CA HIS A 52 6.86 -1.18 -9.24
C HIS A 52 5.68 -0.21 -9.11
N MET A 53 5.57 0.50 -7.99
CA MET A 53 4.55 1.52 -7.77
C MET A 53 4.70 2.70 -8.74
N HIS A 54 5.92 3.18 -8.98
CA HIS A 54 6.17 4.22 -9.99
C HIS A 54 5.77 3.79 -11.39
N ARG A 55 6.16 2.57 -11.80
CA ARG A 55 5.95 2.08 -13.17
C ARG A 55 4.48 1.76 -13.48
N ASN A 56 3.77 1.14 -12.52
CA ASN A 56 2.42 0.63 -12.76
C ASN A 56 1.32 1.51 -12.16
N TYR A 57 1.67 2.31 -11.13
CA TYR A 57 0.72 3.08 -10.32
C TYR A 57 1.15 4.55 -10.16
N GLY A 58 2.05 5.06 -11.01
CA GLY A 58 2.64 6.40 -10.93
C GLY A 58 1.63 7.54 -10.73
N GLN A 59 0.50 7.47 -11.43
CA GLN A 59 -0.58 8.46 -11.30
C GLN A 59 -1.24 8.50 -9.90
N TYR A 60 -1.17 7.40 -9.14
CA TYR A 60 -1.77 7.29 -7.81
C TYR A 60 -0.79 7.70 -6.71
N ILE A 61 0.51 7.66 -6.94
CA ILE A 61 1.52 8.11 -5.96
C ILE A 61 1.82 9.62 -6.10
N ALA A 62 1.32 10.28 -7.13
CA ALA A 62 1.49 11.73 -7.33
C ALA A 62 1.09 12.62 -6.14
N PRO A 63 0.05 12.29 -5.32
CA PRO A 63 -0.28 13.07 -4.13
C PRO A 63 0.70 12.90 -2.95
N LEU A 64 1.66 11.98 -3.04
CA LEU A 64 2.64 11.72 -2.00
C LEU A 64 3.83 12.68 -2.16
N LYS A 65 3.99 13.61 -1.21
CA LYS A 65 5.15 14.51 -1.17
C LYS A 65 6.35 13.82 -0.53
N ASN A 66 7.54 14.10 -1.05
CA ASN A 66 8.80 13.48 -0.63
C ASN A 66 8.84 11.95 -0.75
N PHE A 67 7.95 11.36 -1.55
CA PHE A 67 8.03 9.94 -1.88
C PHE A 67 9.31 9.66 -2.67
N PRO A 68 10.04 8.55 -2.41
CA PRO A 68 11.28 8.26 -3.13
C PRO A 68 11.05 8.19 -4.64
N ALA A 69 11.92 8.78 -5.44
CA ALA A 69 11.86 8.76 -6.89
C ALA A 69 12.17 7.35 -7.43
N LEU A 70 11.79 7.11 -8.69
CA LEU A 70 12.12 5.87 -9.39
C LEU A 70 13.64 5.67 -9.40
N GLY A 71 14.10 4.53 -8.86
CA GLY A 71 15.53 4.20 -8.78
C GLY A 71 16.34 4.97 -7.72
N GLU A 72 15.71 5.70 -6.80
CA GLU A 72 16.41 6.48 -5.75
C GLU A 72 16.98 5.60 -4.61
N CYS A 73 16.78 4.29 -4.64
CA CYS A 73 17.21 3.42 -3.56
C CYS A 73 18.73 3.16 -3.55
N PRO A 74 19.37 3.09 -2.36
CA PRO A 74 18.81 3.29 -1.02
C PRO A 74 18.48 4.76 -0.72
N PHE A 75 17.37 5.02 -0.04
CA PHE A 75 16.91 6.39 0.24
C PHE A 75 17.11 6.81 1.69
N SER A 76 17.31 8.12 1.86
CA SER A 76 17.58 8.76 3.15
C SER A 76 16.35 8.86 4.05
N PRO A 77 16.54 8.99 5.39
CA PRO A 77 15.48 9.34 6.33
C PRO A 77 14.69 10.56 5.86
N ARG A 78 13.35 10.48 5.90
CA ARG A 78 12.45 11.54 5.42
C ARG A 78 11.05 11.41 6.00
N SER A 79 10.28 12.49 5.92
CA SER A 79 8.83 12.47 6.12
C SER A 79 8.14 12.50 4.76
N ILE A 80 7.26 11.52 4.52
CA ILE A 80 6.40 11.44 3.34
C ILE A 80 5.04 11.96 3.75
N ASP A 81 4.56 13.00 3.08
CA ASP A 81 3.25 13.56 3.38
C ASP A 81 2.23 13.10 2.35
N ILE A 82 1.10 12.60 2.84
CA ILE A 82 -0.04 12.18 2.06
C ILE A 82 -1.01 13.36 2.05
N VAL A 83 -1.13 14.04 0.91
CA VAL A 83 -1.98 15.24 0.78
C VAL A 83 -3.14 14.96 -0.17
N ASP A 84 -4.35 15.09 0.35
CA ASP A 84 -5.61 14.96 -0.38
C ASP A 84 -5.66 13.72 -1.28
N PHE A 85 -5.15 12.60 -0.77
CA PHE A 85 -5.11 11.35 -1.53
C PHE A 85 -6.54 10.83 -1.69
N ALA A 86 -7.11 11.10 -2.87
CA ALA A 86 -8.40 10.55 -3.28
C ALA A 86 -8.22 9.07 -3.64
N PHE A 87 -9.11 8.22 -3.13
CA PHE A 87 -9.06 6.81 -3.49
C PHE A 87 -9.31 6.65 -5.00
N PRO A 88 -8.46 5.92 -5.74
CA PRO A 88 -8.52 5.90 -7.20
C PRO A 88 -9.84 5.34 -7.75
N GLU A 89 -10.59 6.14 -8.50
CA GLU A 89 -11.88 5.75 -9.11
C GLU A 89 -11.74 4.93 -10.41
N LYS A 90 -10.53 4.74 -10.97
CA LYS A 90 -10.35 4.08 -12.28
C LYS A 90 -9.66 2.71 -12.27
N PRO A 91 -8.61 2.43 -11.48
CA PRO A 91 -7.90 1.14 -11.53
C PRO A 91 -8.42 0.13 -10.49
N VAL A 92 -8.93 0.62 -9.35
CA VAL A 92 -9.39 -0.19 -8.22
C VAL A 92 -10.82 -0.71 -8.43
N PRO A 93 -11.79 0.07 -8.97
CA PRO A 93 -13.18 -0.41 -9.05
C PRO A 93 -13.42 -1.56 -10.03
N MET A 94 -12.52 -1.85 -10.98
CA MET A 94 -12.70 -3.03 -11.85
C MET A 94 -12.40 -4.35 -11.12
N VAL A 95 -11.64 -4.30 -10.01
CA VAL A 95 -11.21 -5.51 -9.29
C VAL A 95 -11.69 -5.55 -7.83
N MET A 96 -11.99 -4.42 -7.19
CA MET A 96 -12.46 -4.39 -5.81
C MET A 96 -13.97 -4.12 -5.74
N PRO A 97 -14.85 -5.16 -5.79
CA PRO A 97 -16.29 -4.97 -5.62
C PRO A 97 -16.64 -4.32 -4.27
N PRO A 98 -17.82 -3.66 -4.18
CA PRO A 98 -18.39 -3.18 -2.94
C PRO A 98 -18.41 -4.27 -1.86
N GLY A 99 -18.15 -3.88 -0.62
CA GLY A 99 -18.02 -4.79 0.51
C GLY A 99 -16.93 -4.37 1.48
N LEU A 100 -16.64 -5.27 2.43
CA LEU A 100 -15.63 -5.06 3.46
C LEU A 100 -14.30 -5.68 3.02
N TRP A 101 -13.27 -4.87 3.02
CA TRP A 101 -11.91 -5.23 2.66
C TRP A 101 -11.00 -5.19 3.88
N LYS A 102 -10.17 -6.21 4.01
CA LYS A 102 -9.08 -6.25 4.97
C LYS A 102 -7.78 -6.24 4.19
N VAL A 103 -6.99 -5.19 4.36
CA VAL A 103 -5.64 -5.06 3.79
C VAL A 103 -4.65 -5.37 4.88
N VAL A 104 -3.75 -6.31 4.62
CA VAL A 104 -2.68 -6.68 5.53
C VAL A 104 -1.36 -6.34 4.86
N ILE A 105 -0.61 -5.41 5.45
CA ILE A 105 0.71 -5.04 4.96
C ILE A 105 1.73 -5.56 5.96
N THR A 106 2.59 -6.46 5.52
CA THR A 106 3.62 -7.07 6.38
C THR A 106 5.01 -6.69 5.88
N LYS A 107 5.81 -6.14 6.79
CA LYS A 107 7.24 -5.88 6.57
C LYS A 107 8.06 -6.98 7.23
N ARG A 108 8.92 -7.61 6.44
CA ARG A 108 9.88 -8.64 6.89
C ARG A 108 11.30 -8.14 6.76
N MET A 109 12.17 -8.53 7.69
CA MET A 109 13.61 -8.31 7.60
C MET A 109 14.30 -9.64 7.90
N LYS A 110 15.06 -10.19 6.94
CA LYS A 110 15.73 -11.49 7.07
C LYS A 110 14.78 -12.58 7.61
N GLU A 111 13.60 -12.70 7.00
CA GLU A 111 12.52 -13.65 7.35
C GLU A 111 11.78 -13.39 8.68
N VAL A 112 12.20 -12.41 9.47
CA VAL A 112 11.49 -12.01 10.71
C VAL A 112 10.43 -10.96 10.39
N GLU A 113 9.18 -11.20 10.81
CA GLU A 113 8.10 -10.22 10.71
C GLU A 113 8.33 -9.09 11.72
N MET A 114 8.62 -7.89 11.22
CA MET A 114 8.94 -6.73 12.07
C MET A 114 7.74 -5.83 12.30
N LEU A 115 6.83 -5.76 11.33
CA LEU A 115 5.70 -4.83 11.35
C LEU A 115 4.56 -5.41 10.54
N LYS A 116 3.34 -5.29 11.05
CA LYS A 116 2.13 -5.75 10.40
C LYS A 116 1.00 -4.75 10.61
N PHE A 117 0.55 -4.13 9.52
CA PHE A 117 -0.58 -3.22 9.55
C PHE A 117 -1.85 -3.92 9.09
N TYR A 118 -2.96 -3.59 9.74
CA TYR A 118 -4.28 -4.05 9.39
C TYR A 118 -5.17 -2.85 9.08
N TYR A 119 -5.60 -2.73 7.83
CA TYR A 119 -6.59 -1.74 7.43
C TYR A 119 -7.91 -2.43 7.10
N LEU A 120 -9.00 -1.90 7.64
CA LEU A 120 -10.36 -2.31 7.29
C LEU A 120 -11.01 -1.18 6.51
N ILE A 121 -11.40 -1.48 5.28
CA ILE A 121 -11.98 -0.51 4.34
C ILE A 121 -13.35 -1.03 3.94
N LYS A 122 -14.41 -0.27 4.22
CA LYS A 122 -15.74 -0.58 3.71
C LYS A 122 -16.00 0.27 2.47
N ILE A 123 -16.09 -0.39 1.32
CA ILE A 123 -16.46 0.25 0.06
C ILE A 123 -17.98 0.19 -0.04
N LEU A 124 -18.60 1.36 -0.04
CA LEU A 124 -20.02 1.56 -0.36
C LEU A 124 -20.10 1.85 -1.87
N ASP A 125 -21.21 1.48 -2.52
CA ASP A 125 -21.40 1.57 -3.98
C ASP A 125 -20.91 2.92 -4.58
N TYR A 126 -20.43 2.84 -5.83
CA TYR A 126 -19.89 3.97 -6.62
C TYR A 126 -21.00 4.80 -7.28
#